data_AF-A0A2V6DVF0-F1
#
_entry.id   AF-A0A2V6DVF0-F1
#
_cell.length_a   1.000
_cell.length_b   1.000
_cell.length_c   1.000
_cell.angle_alpha   90.00
_cell.angle_beta   90.00
_cell.angle_gamma   90.00
#
_symmetry.space_group_name_H-M   'P 1'
#
loop_
_entity.id
_entity.type
_entity.pdbx_description
1 polymer ?
#
loop_
_entity_poly.entity_id
_entity_poly.type
_entity_poly.pdbx_seq_one_letter_code
_entity_poly.pdbx_strand_id
1 'polypeptide(L)'
;MGRISAVFKADEDESDSRYSISEWWLEPHTKGPGPHSHPDDDVFYVIEGTMSILVDKEWIDATPNSFVLIPGGVTHDFENRGDVRAGLLNLSIPGGLEPRMPDIAQWFNEHPPGNAGC
;
A
#
# COMPACT_ATOMS: atom_id res chain seq x y z
N MET A 1 5.82 9.84 -4.91
CA MET A 1 7.01 9.06 -4.49
C MET A 1 7.58 8.35 -5.73
N GLY A 2 7.98 9.14 -6.73
CA GLY A 2 8.29 8.60 -8.06
C GLY A 2 7.08 7.89 -8.70
N ARG A 3 7.22 6.60 -9.00
CA ARG A 3 6.20 5.72 -9.61
C ARG A 3 5.10 5.24 -8.66
N ILE A 4 5.17 5.67 -7.40
CA ILE A 4 4.15 5.42 -6.38
C ILE A 4 3.49 6.75 -6.00
N SER A 5 2.17 6.78 -5.90
CA SER A 5 1.43 7.87 -5.29
C SER A 5 0.42 7.37 -4.27
N ALA A 6 0.20 8.16 -3.22
CA ALA A 6 -0.81 7.93 -2.21
C ALA A 6 -1.73 9.15 -2.13
N VAL A 7 -3.03 8.93 -2.00
CA VAL A 7 -4.05 9.98 -1.86
C VAL A 7 -4.92 9.66 -0.66
N PHE A 8 -4.79 10.43 0.41
CA PHE A 8 -5.62 10.27 1.60
C PHE A 8 -7.04 10.76 1.34
N LYS A 9 -8.00 9.96 1.83
CA LYS A 9 -9.44 10.16 1.66
C LYS A 9 -10.13 10.46 2.98
N ALA A 10 -9.59 9.96 4.08
CA ALA A 10 -9.95 10.32 5.44
C ALA A 10 -8.71 10.27 6.33
N ASP A 11 -8.53 11.26 7.19
CA ASP A 11 -7.36 11.42 8.06
C ASP A 11 -7.67 11.29 9.56
N GLU A 12 -6.67 11.58 10.41
CA GLU A 12 -6.80 11.51 11.86
C GLU A 12 -7.92 12.40 12.41
N ASP A 13 -8.15 13.60 11.86
CA ASP A 13 -9.18 14.52 12.33
C ASP A 13 -10.58 14.00 11.96
N GLU A 14 -10.73 13.50 10.73
CA GLU A 14 -12.01 12.95 10.25
C GLU A 14 -12.38 11.62 10.91
N SER A 15 -11.37 10.81 11.25
CA SER A 15 -11.56 9.48 11.84
C SER A 15 -11.46 9.46 13.36
N ASP A 16 -11.07 10.57 14.00
CA ASP A 16 -10.67 10.63 15.42
C ASP A 16 -9.58 9.58 15.72
N SER A 17 -8.58 9.54 14.84
CA SER A 17 -7.42 8.64 14.84
C SER A 17 -7.74 7.14 14.88
N ARG A 18 -8.99 6.74 14.62
CA ARG A 18 -9.39 5.32 14.64
C ARG A 18 -8.93 4.55 13.41
N TYR A 19 -8.77 5.24 12.28
CA TYR A 19 -8.29 4.64 11.03
C TYR A 19 -7.90 5.70 10.02
N SER A 20 -6.95 5.38 9.16
CA SER A 20 -6.56 6.20 8.01
C SER A 20 -7.11 5.57 6.74
N ILE A 21 -7.68 6.35 5.81
CA ILE A 21 -8.15 5.83 4.52
C ILE A 21 -7.36 6.47 3.39
N SER A 22 -6.72 5.66 2.55
CA SER A 22 -5.90 6.15 1.45
C SER A 22 -6.04 5.31 0.19
N GLU A 23 -5.92 5.93 -0.97
CA GLU A 23 -5.66 5.22 -2.22
C GLU A 23 -4.15 5.14 -2.44
N TRP A 24 -3.66 3.96 -2.82
CA TRP A 24 -2.28 3.74 -3.25
C TRP A 24 -2.27 3.33 -4.71
N TRP A 25 -1.40 3.97 -5.49
CA TRP A 25 -1.30 3.80 -6.93
C TRP A 25 0.14 3.52 -7.36
N LEU A 26 0.31 2.53 -8.23
CA LEU A 26 1.60 2.11 -8.76
C LEU A 26 1.58 2.08 -10.29
N GLU A 27 2.53 2.74 -10.92
CA GLU A 27 2.80 2.61 -12.35
C GLU A 27 3.25 1.17 -12.70
N PRO A 28 3.18 0.74 -13.99
CA PRO A 28 3.62 -0.59 -14.41
C PRO A 28 5.01 -1.00 -13.91
N HIS A 29 5.17 -2.29 -13.61
CA HIS A 29 6.43 -2.91 -13.15
C HIS A 29 7.10 -2.16 -11.99
N THR A 30 6.33 -1.79 -10.97
CA THR A 30 6.81 -0.99 -9.83
C THR A 30 6.76 -1.82 -8.55
N LYS A 31 7.90 -1.92 -7.84
CA LYS A 31 7.92 -2.46 -6.48
C LYS A 31 7.29 -1.49 -5.49
N GLY A 32 6.68 -2.00 -4.43
CA GLY A 32 6.20 -1.17 -3.32
C GLY A 32 7.29 -0.83 -2.30
N PRO A 33 6.91 -0.62 -1.02
CA PRO A 33 7.84 -0.29 0.05
C PRO A 33 8.83 -1.42 0.41
N GLY A 34 8.56 -2.66 -0.04
CA GLY A 34 9.34 -3.84 0.35
C GLY A 34 8.71 -4.56 1.54
N PRO A 35 9.04 -5.84 1.79
CA PRO A 35 8.49 -6.60 2.89
C PRO A 35 8.77 -5.96 4.26
N HIS A 36 7.72 -5.61 4.98
CA HIS A 36 7.79 -4.99 6.29
C HIS A 36 6.62 -5.43 7.18
N SER A 37 6.64 -5.02 8.45
CA SER A 37 5.56 -5.32 9.40
C SER A 37 5.44 -4.21 10.44
N HIS A 38 4.22 -4.02 10.94
CA HIS A 38 3.87 -3.09 12.00
C HIS A 38 2.70 -3.66 12.81
N PRO A 39 2.46 -3.14 14.04
CA PRO A 39 1.37 -3.63 14.89
C PRO A 39 -0.04 -3.29 14.37
N ASP A 40 -0.16 -2.36 13.44
CA ASP A 40 -1.42 -1.91 12.86
C ASP A 40 -1.97 -2.94 11.87
N ASP A 41 -3.29 -3.09 11.82
CA ASP A 41 -3.98 -3.86 10.78
C ASP A 41 -4.04 -3.02 9.49
N ASP A 42 -3.88 -3.69 8.35
CA ASP A 42 -4.17 -3.11 7.04
C ASP A 42 -5.25 -3.89 6.32
N VAL A 43 -6.22 -3.16 5.77
CA VAL A 43 -7.18 -3.71 4.81
C VAL A 43 -6.88 -3.12 3.45
N PHE A 44 -6.62 -3.98 2.46
CA PHE A 44 -6.46 -3.60 1.07
C PHE A 44 -7.70 -4.02 0.25
N TYR A 45 -8.22 -3.08 -0.52
CA TYR A 45 -9.29 -3.33 -1.49
C TYR A 45 -8.85 -2.85 -2.86
N VAL A 46 -8.66 -3.76 -3.82
CA VAL A 46 -8.14 -3.41 -5.14
C VAL A 46 -9.22 -2.71 -5.96
N ILE A 47 -8.91 -1.51 -6.47
CA ILE A 47 -9.84 -0.65 -7.21
C ILE A 47 -9.52 -0.60 -8.72
N GLU A 48 -8.27 -0.85 -9.12
CA GLU A 48 -7.86 -0.86 -10.53
C GLU A 48 -6.65 -1.76 -10.76
N GLY A 49 -6.53 -2.33 -11.96
CA GLY A 49 -5.40 -3.18 -12.33
C GLY A 49 -5.32 -4.45 -11.49
N THR A 50 -4.13 -5.04 -11.41
CA THR A 50 -3.86 -6.19 -10.52
C THR A 50 -2.73 -5.81 -9.59
N MET A 51 -2.97 -5.89 -8.28
CA MET A 51 -1.92 -5.70 -7.27
C MET A 51 -1.42 -7.07 -6.82
N SER A 52 -0.12 -7.31 -6.91
CA SER A 52 0.49 -8.46 -6.24
C SER A 52 0.72 -8.07 -4.78
N ILE A 53 0.07 -8.75 -3.83
CA ILE A 53 0.13 -8.43 -2.40
C ILE A 53 0.83 -9.58 -1.68
N LEU A 54 1.87 -9.28 -0.91
CA LEU A 54 2.53 -10.25 -0.03
C LEU A 54 1.80 -10.30 1.30
N VAL A 55 1.45 -11.50 1.75
CA VAL A 55 0.93 -11.76 3.09
C VAL A 55 1.73 -12.91 3.70
N ASP A 56 2.47 -12.61 4.77
CA ASP A 56 3.52 -13.46 5.36
C ASP A 56 4.58 -13.86 4.32
N LYS A 57 4.38 -15.00 3.66
CA LYS A 57 5.31 -15.59 2.68
C LYS A 57 4.70 -15.77 1.30
N GLU A 58 3.41 -15.51 1.16
CA GLU A 58 2.66 -15.80 -0.05
C GLU A 58 2.32 -14.52 -0.80
N TRP A 59 2.64 -14.50 -2.09
CA TRP A 59 2.18 -13.45 -2.99
C TRP A 59 0.86 -13.84 -3.61
N ILE A 60 -0.11 -12.93 -3.54
CA ILE A 60 -1.45 -13.08 -4.07
C ILE A 60 -1.65 -12.00 -5.14
N ASP A 61 -1.99 -12.41 -6.36
CA ASP A 61 -2.39 -11.48 -7.42
C ASP A 61 -3.87 -11.12 -7.24
N ALA A 62 -4.11 -9.93 -6.69
CA ALA A 62 -5.43 -9.42 -6.36
C ALA A 62 -5.95 -8.51 -7.50
N THR A 63 -7.05 -8.92 -8.13
CA THR A 63 -7.74 -8.18 -9.20
C THR A 63 -8.79 -7.21 -8.63
N PRO A 64 -9.40 -6.31 -9.42
CA PRO A 64 -10.36 -5.35 -8.88
C PRO A 64 -11.52 -6.03 -8.16
N ASN A 65 -11.93 -5.46 -7.03
CA ASN A 65 -12.89 -6.00 -6.05
C ASN A 65 -12.35 -7.11 -5.13
N SER A 66 -11.05 -7.42 -5.20
CA SER A 66 -10.41 -8.27 -4.20
C SER A 66 -10.27 -7.52 -2.87
N PHE A 67 -10.56 -8.21 -1.78
CA PHE A 67 -10.35 -7.75 -0.41
C PHE A 67 -9.26 -8.60 0.25
N VAL A 68 -8.27 -7.94 0.85
CA VAL A 68 -7.18 -8.59 1.59
C VAL A 68 -7.07 -7.92 2.95
N LEU A 69 -7.18 -8.71 4.02
CA LEU A 69 -6.90 -8.28 5.38
C LEU A 69 -5.50 -8.75 5.76
N ILE A 70 -4.70 -7.84 6.30
CA ILE A 70 -3.38 -8.08 6.85
C ILE A 70 -3.45 -7.72 8.33
N PRO A 71 -3.57 -8.72 9.22
CA PRO A 71 -3.53 -8.46 10.65
C PRO A 71 -2.18 -7.89 11.10
N GLY A 72 -2.19 -7.08 12.14
CA GLY A 72 -1.01 -6.51 12.78
C GLY A 72 0.04 -7.58 13.11
N GLY A 73 1.30 -7.25 12.86
CA GLY A 73 2.44 -8.15 13.03
C GLY A 73 2.67 -9.14 11.89
N VAL A 74 1.81 -9.18 10.87
CA VAL A 74 2.04 -9.97 9.65
C VAL A 74 2.96 -9.19 8.71
N THR A 75 4.00 -9.87 8.20
CA THR A 75 4.85 -9.28 7.16
C THR A 75 4.08 -9.14 5.87
N HIS A 76 4.17 -7.99 5.22
CA HIS A 76 3.44 -7.71 4.00
C HIS A 76 4.17 -6.70 3.11
N ASP A 77 3.72 -6.62 1.86
CA ASP A 77 4.17 -5.70 0.81
C ASP A 77 3.11 -5.66 -0.30
N PHE A 78 3.24 -4.75 -1.25
CA PHE A 78 2.47 -4.77 -2.49
C PHE A 78 3.33 -4.32 -3.68
N GLU A 79 3.08 -4.88 -4.86
CA GLU A 79 3.77 -4.52 -6.09
C GLU A 79 2.78 -4.45 -7.24
N ASN A 80 3.09 -3.64 -8.25
CA ASN A 80 2.47 -3.75 -9.55
C ASN A 80 3.42 -4.49 -10.50
N ARG A 81 3.15 -5.76 -10.76
CA ARG A 81 3.93 -6.60 -11.69
C ARG A 81 3.42 -6.56 -13.13
N GLY A 82 2.27 -5.93 -13.37
CA GLY A 82 1.62 -5.87 -14.67
C GLY A 82 2.07 -4.70 -15.54
N ASP A 83 1.54 -4.71 -16.78
CA ASP A 83 1.83 -3.70 -17.82
C ASP A 83 0.92 -2.46 -17.74
N VAL A 84 -0.06 -2.47 -16.84
CA VAL A 84 -1.03 -1.38 -16.64
C VAL A 84 -0.93 -0.86 -15.21
N ARG A 85 -1.31 0.41 -15.00
CA ARG A 85 -1.38 1.01 -13.68
C ARG A 85 -2.32 0.22 -12.76
N ALA A 86 -1.96 0.09 -11.49
CA ALA A 86 -2.75 -0.61 -10.48
C ALA A 86 -3.00 0.29 -9.27
N GLY A 87 -4.16 0.12 -8.64
CA GLY A 87 -4.60 0.92 -7.51
C GLY A 87 -5.36 0.09 -6.48
N LEU A 88 -5.16 0.42 -5.20
CA LEU A 88 -5.93 -0.13 -4.08
C LEU A 88 -6.34 0.97 -3.11
N LEU A 89 -7.43 0.74 -2.39
CA LEU A 89 -7.78 1.45 -1.17
C LEU A 89 -7.12 0.72 0.01
N ASN A 90 -6.46 1.46 0.89
CA ASN A 90 -5.95 0.99 2.16
C ASN A 90 -6.74 1.63 3.30
N LEU A 91 -7.18 0.81 4.25
CA LEU A 91 -7.58 1.26 5.58
C LEU A 91 -6.51 0.77 6.56
N SER A 92 -5.78 1.71 7.17
CA SER A 92 -4.80 1.42 8.21
C SER A 92 -5.44 1.65 9.58
N ILE A 93 -5.32 0.68 10.48
CA ILE A 93 -6.06 0.64 11.75
C ILE A 93 -5.12 0.25 12.89
N PRO A 94 -4.91 1.10 13.91
CA PRO A 94 -5.45 2.44 14.10
C PRO A 94 -4.95 3.46 13.05
N GLY A 95 -5.49 4.68 13.08
CA GLY A 95 -5.01 5.75 12.22
C GLY A 95 -3.60 6.21 12.57
N GLY A 96 -3.08 7.17 11.80
CA GLY A 96 -1.77 7.80 12.02
C GLY A 96 -0.71 7.42 10.99
N LEU A 97 -1.15 6.96 9.81
CA LEU A 97 -0.28 6.80 8.65
C LEU A 97 0.08 8.17 8.05
N GLU A 98 -0.88 9.10 7.98
CA GLU A 98 -0.76 10.43 7.35
C GLU A 98 0.44 11.21 7.89
N PRO A 99 0.63 11.35 9.22
CA PRO A 99 1.71 12.17 9.76
C PRO A 99 3.10 11.58 9.44
N ARG A 100 3.18 10.28 9.12
CA ARG A 100 4.40 9.57 8.76
C ARG A 100 4.74 9.68 7.27
N MET A 101 3.79 10.12 6.45
CA MET A 101 3.96 10.16 4.99
C MET A 101 5.06 11.10 4.50
N PRO A 102 5.34 12.27 5.10
CA PRO A 102 6.47 13.10 4.70
C PRO A 102 7.80 12.34 4.77
N ASP A 103 8.03 11.60 5.85
CA ASP A 103 9.26 10.82 6.06
C ASP A 103 9.32 9.62 5.09
N ILE A 104 8.20 8.91 4.91
CA ILE A 104 8.09 7.82 3.93
C ILE A 104 8.37 8.35 2.52
N ALA A 105 7.81 9.52 2.18
CA ALA A 105 7.97 10.11 0.86
C ALA A 105 9.41 10.56 0.62
N GLN A 106 10.06 11.13 1.64
CA GLN A 106 11.49 11.43 1.59
C GLN A 106 12.31 10.15 1.38
N TRP A 107 12.03 9.08 2.13
CA TRP A 107 12.73 7.82 1.98
C TRP A 107 12.64 7.26 0.56
N PHE A 108 11.46 7.30 -0.07
CA PHE A 108 11.28 6.89 -1.46
C PHE A 108 11.97 7.80 -2.48
N ASN A 109 12.14 9.09 -2.18
CA ASN A 109 12.89 9.98 -3.05
C ASN A 109 14.39 9.64 -3.01
N GLU A 110 14.90 9.21 -1.85
CA GLU A 110 16.29 8.76 -1.66
C GLU A 110 16.50 7.30 -2.14
N HIS A 111 15.44 6.48 -2.08
CA HIS A 111 15.43 5.07 -2.47
C HIS A 111 14.28 4.80 -3.46
N PRO A 112 14.44 5.21 -4.74
CA PRO A 112 13.38 5.07 -5.73
C PRO A 112 12.91 3.62 -5.88
N PRO A 113 11.59 3.39 -6.12
CA PRO A 113 11.03 2.06 -6.30
C PRO A 113 11.72 1.26 -7.41
N GLY A 114 12.12 0.03 -7.09
CA GLY A 114 12.70 -0.92 -8.05
C GLY A 114 11.67 -1.45 -9.07
N ASN A 115 12.14 -2.28 -10.00
CA ASN A 115 11.29 -2.94 -10.98
C ASN A 115 10.70 -4.24 -10.44
N ALA A 116 9.41 -4.45 -10.61
CA ALA A 116 8.68 -5.66 -10.24
C ALA A 116 8.37 -6.52 -11.46
N GLY A 117 8.26 -7.84 -11.28
CA GLY A 117 7.93 -8.78 -12.36
C GLY A 117 9.10 -9.17 -13.28
N CYS A 118 10.34 -8.90 -12.86
CA CYS A 118 11.58 -9.31 -13.55
C CYS A 118 11.89 -10.80 -13.35
#